data_AF-A0A239KXW8-F1
#
_entry.id   AF-A0A239KXW8-F1
#
_cell.length_a   1.000
_cell.length_b   1.000
_cell.length_c   1.000
_cell.angle_alpha   90.00
_cell.angle_beta   90.00
_cell.angle_gamma   90.00
#
_symmetry.space_group_name_H-M   'P 1'
#
loop_
_entity.id
_entity.type
_entity.pdbx_description
1 polymer ?
#
loop_
_entity_poly.entity_id
_entity_poly.type
_entity_poly.pdbx_seq_one_letter_code
_entity_poly.pdbx_strand_id
1 'polypeptide(L)'
;MGDARTVRAVNALTSGWAGRALRRSEETVFSAAGVWPLLALLAAGADGAARDELERATGVGAGEAAGAAGRLLARLDALPGVASAIGLWSRATVPLEPGWAGALPPASHGVLSGDVAADRAALDAWADKRSGGLVPRLPIPFGEGTELVLAGALTVRTDWLRPFDEHGGVLYRTTALLDRVEVVEAPCGRVTVLKVLGTGGIDVHLLRGETGVPGGEVLTAGVGALRRAYPAVPGDRLPYGEPGPGVTVSRVHGWDRRPYLSVTTVPFEVTAHHDLLDHAGLFGLAAATDDSRGHFPGISRRPLAVGAAGQTVTAAFSALGYRSAAVTAISGIAGGVAPSTAKQVDAEFTGSIGFLTVHRTSRLVLNAGWVNARLPEEDWDGWDESGDDAGGAA
;
A
#
# COMPACT_ATOMS: atom_id res chain seq x y z
N MET A 1 -10.98 -21.90 8.06
CA MET A 1 -10.34 -22.17 6.74
C MET A 1 -10.45 -21.00 5.77
N GLY A 2 -11.63 -20.37 5.61
CA GLY A 2 -11.88 -19.34 4.58
C GLY A 2 -10.95 -18.12 4.60
N ASP A 3 -10.50 -17.64 5.75
CA ASP A 3 -9.73 -16.37 5.82
C ASP A 3 -8.37 -16.47 5.10
N ALA A 4 -7.76 -17.65 5.10
CA ALA A 4 -6.53 -17.91 4.35
C ALA A 4 -6.77 -17.97 2.83
N ARG A 5 -7.99 -18.31 2.36
CA ARG A 5 -8.40 -18.18 0.95
C ARG A 5 -8.58 -16.70 0.58
N THR A 6 -9.29 -15.95 1.42
CA THR A 6 -9.52 -14.50 1.22
C THR A 6 -8.20 -13.72 1.15
N VAL A 7 -7.29 -13.95 2.09
CA VAL A 7 -5.95 -13.31 2.09
C VAL A 7 -5.10 -13.76 0.89
N ARG A 8 -5.28 -14.97 0.35
CA ARG A 8 -4.65 -15.37 -0.93
C ARG A 8 -5.22 -14.59 -2.11
N ALA A 9 -6.55 -14.44 -2.20
CA ALA A 9 -7.19 -13.73 -3.28
C ALA A 9 -6.86 -12.22 -3.30
N VAL A 10 -6.91 -11.54 -2.15
CA VAL A 10 -6.54 -10.11 -2.06
C VAL A 10 -5.11 -9.89 -2.54
N ASN A 11 -4.14 -10.66 -2.05
CA ASN A 11 -2.75 -10.53 -2.49
C ASN A 11 -2.56 -10.88 -3.98
N ALA A 12 -3.31 -11.84 -4.53
CA ALA A 12 -3.26 -12.17 -5.95
C ALA A 12 -3.79 -11.00 -6.81
N LEU A 13 -4.86 -10.34 -6.36
CA LEU A 13 -5.37 -9.11 -6.97
C LEU A 13 -4.32 -7.97 -6.89
N THR A 14 -3.59 -7.83 -5.76
CA THR A 14 -2.47 -6.89 -5.64
C THR A 14 -1.41 -7.13 -6.74
N SER A 15 -0.95 -8.37 -6.91
CA SER A 15 0.03 -8.71 -7.97
C SER A 15 -0.52 -8.45 -9.38
N GLY A 16 -1.79 -8.81 -9.63
CA GLY A 16 -2.45 -8.58 -10.92
C GLY A 16 -2.66 -7.10 -11.27
N TRP A 17 -2.76 -6.23 -10.26
CA TRP A 17 -2.86 -4.77 -10.42
C TRP A 17 -1.48 -4.12 -10.61
N ALA A 18 -0.46 -4.55 -9.87
CA ALA A 18 0.89 -3.97 -9.92
C ALA A 18 1.47 -3.88 -11.34
N GLY A 19 1.37 -4.97 -12.12
CA GLY A 19 1.84 -5.04 -13.51
C GLY A 19 0.98 -4.27 -14.54
N ARG A 20 -0.14 -3.67 -14.12
CA ARG A 20 -0.99 -2.81 -14.95
C ARG A 20 -0.87 -1.33 -14.57
N ALA A 21 -0.94 -0.99 -13.28
CA ALA A 21 -0.80 0.38 -12.80
C ALA A 21 0.52 1.02 -13.25
N LEU A 22 1.63 0.28 -13.12
CA LEU A 22 2.97 0.74 -13.50
C LEU A 22 3.26 0.63 -15.01
N ARG A 23 2.22 0.50 -15.83
CA ARG A 23 2.27 0.79 -17.29
C ARG A 23 1.62 2.12 -17.64
N ARG A 24 1.04 2.83 -16.66
CA ARG A 24 0.29 4.09 -16.84
C ARG A 24 0.84 5.26 -16.02
N SER A 25 1.71 5.00 -15.05
CA SER A 25 2.39 6.02 -14.24
C SER A 25 3.75 5.52 -13.77
N GLU A 26 4.70 6.43 -13.58
CA GLU A 26 6.03 6.14 -12.99
C GLU A 26 5.96 5.97 -11.46
N GLU A 27 4.99 6.61 -10.81
CA GLU A 27 4.70 6.48 -9.37
C GLU A 27 3.24 6.11 -9.15
N THR A 28 2.94 5.28 -8.14
CA THR A 28 1.56 4.87 -7.87
C THR A 28 1.37 4.32 -6.46
N VAL A 29 0.12 4.29 -5.99
CA VAL A 29 -0.30 3.53 -4.82
C VAL A 29 -1.72 3.02 -5.00
N PHE A 30 -2.00 1.79 -4.56
CA PHE A 30 -3.31 1.15 -4.67
C PHE A 30 -3.56 0.18 -3.50
N SER A 31 -4.82 -0.13 -3.25
CA SER A 31 -5.27 -1.04 -2.21
C SER A 31 -6.29 -2.05 -2.76
N ALA A 32 -5.78 -3.23 -3.11
CA ALA A 32 -6.63 -4.40 -3.39
C ALA A 32 -7.47 -4.80 -2.15
N ALA A 33 -6.98 -4.55 -0.93
CA ALA A 33 -7.73 -4.83 0.30
C ALA A 33 -8.96 -3.93 0.47
N GLY A 34 -8.92 -2.68 -0.02
CA GLY A 34 -10.07 -1.79 -0.06
C GLY A 34 -11.07 -2.11 -1.18
N VAL A 35 -10.60 -2.58 -2.35
CA VAL A 35 -11.47 -2.92 -3.50
C VAL A 35 -12.15 -4.29 -3.35
N TRP A 36 -11.42 -5.31 -2.89
CA TRP A 36 -11.89 -6.70 -2.90
C TRP A 36 -13.24 -6.93 -2.17
N PRO A 37 -13.53 -6.30 -1.00
CA PRO A 37 -14.85 -6.38 -0.37
C PRO A 37 -16.01 -5.91 -1.28
N LEU A 38 -15.79 -4.85 -2.06
CA LEU A 38 -16.80 -4.29 -2.96
C LEU A 38 -17.10 -5.27 -4.10
N LEU A 39 -16.06 -5.83 -4.71
CA LEU A 39 -16.19 -6.85 -5.76
C LEU A 39 -16.88 -8.12 -5.26
N ALA A 40 -16.58 -8.55 -4.03
CA ALA A 40 -17.21 -9.72 -3.42
C ALA A 40 -18.69 -9.47 -3.04
N LEU A 41 -19.07 -8.23 -2.69
CA LEU A 41 -20.47 -7.85 -2.52
C LEU A 41 -21.21 -7.78 -3.85
N LEU A 42 -20.59 -7.24 -4.91
CA LEU A 42 -21.14 -7.30 -6.27
C LEU A 42 -21.32 -8.75 -6.73
N ALA A 43 -20.33 -9.62 -6.52
CA ALA A 43 -20.37 -11.04 -6.91
C ALA A 43 -21.59 -11.77 -6.33
N ALA A 44 -21.89 -11.53 -5.06
CA ALA A 44 -23.01 -12.15 -4.36
C ALA A 44 -24.39 -11.76 -4.92
N GLY A 45 -24.51 -10.57 -5.51
CA GLY A 45 -25.75 -10.09 -6.14
C GLY A 45 -25.79 -10.21 -7.67
N ALA A 46 -24.66 -10.50 -8.30
CA ALA A 46 -24.49 -10.66 -9.75
C ALA A 46 -25.04 -12.01 -10.26
N ASP A 47 -25.31 -12.10 -11.56
CA ASP A 47 -25.61 -13.35 -12.26
C ASP A 47 -24.96 -13.40 -13.66
N GLY A 48 -24.94 -14.58 -14.28
CA GLY A 48 -24.36 -14.83 -15.60
C GLY A 48 -22.89 -14.39 -15.73
N ALA A 49 -22.51 -13.86 -16.90
CA ALA A 49 -21.12 -13.50 -17.20
C ALA A 49 -20.49 -12.50 -16.19
N ALA A 50 -21.29 -11.60 -15.60
CA ALA A 50 -20.82 -10.68 -14.56
C ALA A 50 -20.49 -11.42 -13.26
N ARG A 51 -21.28 -12.44 -12.88
CA ARG A 51 -20.92 -13.34 -11.77
C ARG A 51 -19.63 -14.08 -12.11
N ASP A 52 -19.54 -14.72 -13.27
CA ASP A 52 -18.37 -15.51 -13.66
C ASP A 52 -17.07 -14.68 -13.62
N GLU A 53 -17.15 -13.41 -14.01
CA GLU A 53 -16.04 -12.45 -13.95
C GLU A 53 -15.68 -12.03 -12.52
N LEU A 54 -16.67 -11.68 -11.70
CA LEU A 54 -16.47 -11.28 -10.30
C LEU A 54 -15.97 -12.45 -9.43
N GLU A 55 -16.44 -13.68 -9.66
CA GLU A 55 -15.93 -14.89 -8.99
C GLU A 55 -14.47 -15.16 -9.35
N ARG A 56 -14.07 -14.95 -10.62
CA ARG A 56 -12.67 -15.06 -11.06
C ARG A 56 -11.78 -13.98 -10.44
N ALA A 57 -12.24 -12.73 -10.39
CA ALA A 57 -11.49 -11.62 -9.82
C ALA A 57 -11.37 -11.71 -8.29
N THR A 58 -12.40 -12.21 -7.60
CA THR A 58 -12.41 -12.36 -6.14
C THR A 58 -11.85 -13.70 -5.66
N GLY A 59 -11.76 -14.72 -6.52
CA GLY A 59 -11.31 -16.07 -6.18
C GLY A 59 -12.26 -16.84 -5.25
N VAL A 60 -13.51 -16.38 -5.12
CA VAL A 60 -14.55 -16.85 -4.18
C VAL A 60 -15.88 -16.91 -4.94
N GLY A 61 -16.65 -17.98 -4.75
CA GLY A 61 -17.95 -18.12 -5.41
C GLY A 61 -19.01 -17.18 -4.82
N ALA A 62 -19.98 -16.72 -5.61
CA ALA A 62 -20.97 -15.71 -5.24
C ALA A 62 -21.68 -16.01 -3.91
N GLY A 63 -22.09 -17.25 -3.69
CA GLY A 63 -22.73 -17.70 -2.45
C GLY A 63 -21.85 -17.66 -1.19
N GLU A 64 -20.52 -17.64 -1.34
CA GLU A 64 -19.57 -17.39 -0.24
C GLU A 64 -19.17 -15.91 -0.12
N ALA A 65 -19.33 -15.12 -1.19
CA ALA A 65 -18.61 -13.87 -1.41
C ALA A 65 -19.00 -12.76 -0.43
N ALA A 66 -20.30 -12.50 -0.20
CA ALA A 66 -20.73 -11.50 0.79
C ALA A 66 -20.26 -11.84 2.21
N GLY A 67 -20.34 -13.12 2.61
CA GLY A 67 -19.82 -13.59 3.90
C GLY A 67 -18.29 -13.49 4.00
N ALA A 68 -17.56 -13.61 2.88
CA ALA A 68 -16.13 -13.41 2.83
C ALA A 68 -15.74 -11.93 2.87
N ALA A 69 -16.52 -11.03 2.26
CA ALA A 69 -16.39 -9.58 2.41
C ALA A 69 -16.58 -9.17 3.88
N GLY A 70 -17.67 -9.59 4.52
CA GLY A 70 -17.95 -9.31 5.93
C GLY A 70 -16.83 -9.77 6.86
N ARG A 71 -16.27 -10.98 6.65
CA ARG A 71 -15.11 -11.48 7.41
C ARG A 71 -13.83 -10.67 7.17
N LEU A 72 -13.59 -10.17 5.96
CA LEU A 72 -12.44 -9.32 5.68
C LEU A 72 -12.59 -7.95 6.35
N LEU A 73 -13.77 -7.33 6.27
CA LEU A 73 -14.06 -6.04 6.89
C LEU A 73 -13.94 -6.11 8.42
N ALA A 74 -14.60 -7.09 9.06
CA ALA A 74 -14.49 -7.30 10.50
C ALA A 74 -13.06 -7.62 10.95
N ARG A 75 -12.24 -8.22 10.07
CA ARG A 75 -10.81 -8.41 10.33
C ARG A 75 -10.02 -7.11 10.25
N LEU A 76 -10.29 -6.26 9.25
CA LEU A 76 -9.61 -4.98 9.05
C LEU A 76 -9.93 -4.00 10.19
N ASP A 77 -11.19 -3.93 10.61
CA ASP A 77 -11.66 -3.12 11.75
C ASP A 77 -11.03 -3.56 13.09
N ALA A 78 -10.67 -4.84 13.21
CA ALA A 78 -9.97 -5.39 14.37
C ALA A 78 -8.43 -5.22 14.34
N LEU A 79 -7.84 -4.55 13.34
CA LEU A 79 -6.40 -4.26 13.30
C LEU A 79 -6.11 -2.85 13.85
N PRO A 80 -5.34 -2.69 14.94
CA PRO A 80 -4.97 -1.37 15.42
C PRO A 80 -4.20 -0.58 14.35
N GLY A 81 -4.60 0.67 14.13
CA GLY A 81 -4.05 1.53 13.08
C GLY A 81 -4.71 1.37 11.71
N VAL A 82 -5.63 0.42 11.53
CA VAL A 82 -6.47 0.30 10.32
C VAL A 82 -7.88 0.77 10.64
N ALA A 83 -8.52 1.47 9.70
CA ALA A 83 -9.96 1.65 9.71
C ALA A 83 -10.50 1.44 8.31
N SER A 84 -11.59 0.67 8.17
CA SER A 84 -12.26 0.41 6.90
C SER A 84 -13.73 0.77 6.99
N ALA A 85 -14.30 1.25 5.88
CA ALA A 85 -15.73 1.49 5.77
C ALA A 85 -16.22 1.09 4.39
N ILE A 86 -17.45 0.58 4.32
CA ILE A 86 -18.23 0.51 3.08
C ILE A 86 -19.41 1.46 3.21
N GLY A 87 -19.75 2.10 2.11
CA GLY A 87 -20.99 2.84 1.95
C GLY A 87 -21.74 2.35 0.72
N LEU A 88 -23.05 2.18 0.86
CA LEU A 88 -23.99 1.99 -0.23
C LEU A 88 -24.93 3.21 -0.24
N TRP A 89 -25.15 3.81 -1.40
CA TRP A 89 -26.25 4.75 -1.61
C TRP A 89 -27.07 4.28 -2.79
N SER A 90 -28.39 4.36 -2.66
CA SER A 90 -29.32 4.03 -3.73
C SER A 90 -30.40 5.10 -3.82
N ARG A 91 -30.92 5.37 -5.02
CA ARG A 91 -32.17 6.14 -5.14
C ARG A 91 -33.31 5.41 -4.42
N ALA A 92 -34.25 6.16 -3.86
CA ALA A 92 -35.46 5.58 -3.24
C ALA A 92 -36.32 4.75 -4.24
N THR A 93 -36.11 4.94 -5.54
CA THR A 93 -36.75 4.20 -6.65
C THR A 93 -36.00 2.94 -7.09
N VAL A 94 -34.95 2.53 -6.37
CA VAL A 94 -34.23 1.26 -6.56
C VAL A 94 -34.58 0.30 -5.41
N PRO A 95 -35.44 -0.71 -5.64
CA PRO A 95 -35.80 -1.67 -4.60
C PRO A 95 -34.63 -2.63 -4.36
N LEU A 96 -33.97 -2.52 -3.20
CA LEU A 96 -32.88 -3.42 -2.82
C LEU A 96 -33.42 -4.76 -2.29
N GLU A 97 -32.82 -5.87 -2.71
CA GLU A 97 -33.15 -7.20 -2.17
C GLU A 97 -32.66 -7.35 -0.71
N PRO A 98 -33.55 -7.58 0.28
CA PRO A 98 -33.18 -7.47 1.69
C PRO A 98 -32.07 -8.42 2.15
N GLY A 99 -31.98 -9.61 1.55
CA GLY A 99 -30.94 -10.59 1.88
C GLY A 99 -29.53 -10.17 1.46
N TRP A 100 -29.41 -9.37 0.40
CA TRP A 100 -28.13 -8.79 -0.02
C TRP A 100 -27.81 -7.52 0.77
N ALA A 101 -28.78 -6.62 0.93
CA ALA A 101 -28.60 -5.39 1.70
C ALA A 101 -28.25 -5.67 3.18
N GLY A 102 -28.84 -6.71 3.78
CA GLY A 102 -28.54 -7.17 5.14
C GLY A 102 -27.17 -7.83 5.32
N ALA A 103 -26.39 -8.05 4.25
CA ALA A 103 -25.00 -8.53 4.32
C ALA A 103 -23.97 -7.38 4.39
N LEU A 104 -24.41 -6.13 4.23
CA LEU A 104 -23.57 -4.93 4.43
C LEU A 104 -23.42 -4.61 5.94
N PRO A 105 -22.36 -3.89 6.34
CA PRO A 105 -22.22 -3.45 7.73
C PRO A 105 -23.39 -2.56 8.19
N PRO A 106 -23.78 -2.58 9.48
CA PRO A 106 -24.80 -1.68 10.01
C PRO A 106 -24.48 -0.21 9.74
N ALA A 107 -25.49 0.57 9.36
CA ALA A 107 -25.37 1.97 8.96
C ALA A 107 -24.41 2.25 7.76
N SER A 108 -24.12 1.25 6.92
CA SER A 108 -23.48 1.46 5.61
C SER A 108 -24.44 1.96 4.52
N HIS A 109 -25.76 1.87 4.68
CA HIS A 109 -26.73 2.28 3.65
C HIS A 109 -27.25 3.70 3.86
N GLY A 110 -27.23 4.51 2.80
CA GLY A 110 -27.90 5.81 2.68
C GLY A 110 -28.77 5.90 1.43
N VAL A 111 -29.55 6.97 1.31
CA VAL A 111 -30.45 7.20 0.18
C VAL A 111 -29.95 8.41 -0.62
N LEU A 112 -29.91 8.28 -1.95
CA LEU A 112 -29.68 9.39 -2.87
C LEU A 112 -30.98 10.22 -2.97
N SER A 113 -30.88 11.52 -2.67
CA SER A 113 -32.00 12.47 -2.72
C SER A 113 -32.45 12.78 -4.15
N GLY A 114 -31.53 12.70 -5.12
CA GLY A 114 -31.75 13.12 -6.51
C GLY A 114 -31.25 14.53 -6.81
N ASP A 115 -30.95 15.35 -5.79
CA ASP A 115 -30.14 16.56 -5.97
C ASP A 115 -28.68 16.15 -6.15
N VAL A 116 -28.19 16.28 -7.38
CA VAL A 116 -26.82 15.86 -7.77
C VAL A 116 -25.75 16.60 -6.95
N ALA A 117 -25.97 17.87 -6.59
CA ALA A 117 -24.99 18.65 -5.83
C ALA A 117 -25.01 18.29 -4.33
N ALA A 118 -26.19 18.12 -3.74
CA ALA A 118 -26.33 17.70 -2.35
C ALA A 118 -25.85 16.26 -2.12
N ASP A 119 -26.23 15.32 -3.00
CA ASP A 119 -25.77 13.94 -2.94
C ASP A 119 -24.25 13.85 -3.14
N ARG A 120 -23.68 14.62 -4.08
CA ARG A 120 -22.22 14.72 -4.28
C ARG A 120 -21.51 15.22 -3.02
N ALA A 121 -22.01 16.28 -2.41
CA ALA A 121 -21.43 16.83 -1.17
C ALA A 121 -21.50 15.83 -0.01
N ALA A 122 -22.58 15.05 0.11
CA ALA A 122 -22.71 14.00 1.12
C ALA A 122 -21.74 12.83 0.88
N LEU A 123 -21.52 12.43 -0.37
CA LEU A 123 -20.55 11.40 -0.75
C LEU A 123 -19.10 11.84 -0.50
N ASP A 124 -18.75 13.08 -0.86
CA ASP A 124 -17.42 13.65 -0.63
C ASP A 124 -17.15 13.83 0.87
N ALA A 125 -18.12 14.34 1.64
CA ALA A 125 -18.01 14.45 3.11
C ALA A 125 -17.93 13.08 3.82
N TRP A 126 -18.55 12.02 3.27
CA TRP A 126 -18.34 10.66 3.75
C TRP A 126 -16.91 10.19 3.45
N ALA A 127 -16.39 10.44 2.25
CA ALA A 127 -15.03 10.04 1.86
C ALA A 127 -13.98 10.73 2.73
N ASP A 128 -14.11 12.03 2.96
CA ASP A 128 -13.26 12.81 3.87
C ASP A 128 -13.27 12.23 5.28
N LYS A 129 -14.46 12.08 5.87
CA LYS A 129 -14.65 11.57 7.24
C LYS A 129 -14.15 10.13 7.42
N ARG A 130 -14.29 9.26 6.41
CA ARG A 130 -13.86 7.85 6.47
C ARG A 130 -12.39 7.65 6.08
N SER A 131 -11.79 8.57 5.34
CA SER A 131 -10.34 8.61 5.08
C SER A 131 -9.55 9.37 6.15
N GLY A 132 -10.24 10.10 7.03
CA GLY A 132 -9.62 10.95 8.05
C GLY A 132 -8.85 12.12 7.41
N GLY A 133 -9.43 12.74 6.37
CA GLY A 133 -8.88 13.87 5.62
C GLY A 133 -7.93 13.52 4.47
N LEU A 134 -7.57 12.24 4.28
CA LEU A 134 -6.58 11.83 3.27
C LEU A 134 -7.15 11.66 1.86
N VAL A 135 -8.47 11.50 1.73
CA VAL A 135 -9.22 11.37 0.46
C VAL A 135 -10.49 12.20 0.58
N PRO A 136 -10.44 13.52 0.32
CA PRO A 136 -11.53 14.46 0.62
C PRO A 136 -12.70 14.41 -0.37
N ARG A 137 -12.63 13.57 -1.42
CA ARG A 137 -13.67 13.41 -2.45
C ARG A 137 -13.73 11.98 -2.96
N LEU A 138 -14.91 11.52 -3.34
CA LEU A 138 -15.14 10.20 -3.91
C LEU A 138 -14.70 10.17 -5.40
N PRO A 139 -13.82 9.24 -5.82
CA PRO A 139 -13.17 9.26 -7.14
C PRO A 139 -14.01 8.56 -8.21
N ILE A 140 -15.26 8.98 -8.38
CA ILE A 140 -16.14 8.55 -9.47
C ILE A 140 -16.85 9.76 -10.10
N PRO A 141 -17.20 9.70 -11.41
CA PRO A 141 -18.27 10.50 -11.97
C PRO A 141 -19.59 10.25 -11.21
N PHE A 142 -20.38 11.32 -11.03
CA PHE A 142 -21.66 11.27 -10.34
C PHE A 142 -22.62 12.26 -11.01
N GLY A 143 -23.87 11.85 -11.26
CA GLY A 143 -24.84 12.66 -12.01
C GLY A 143 -26.24 12.06 -12.09
N GLU A 144 -27.09 12.61 -12.95
CA GLU A 144 -28.52 12.25 -13.02
C GLU A 144 -28.80 10.80 -13.44
N GLY A 145 -27.82 10.10 -14.04
CA GLY A 145 -27.89 8.67 -14.32
C GLY A 145 -27.52 7.75 -13.14
N THR A 146 -26.98 8.29 -12.04
CA THR A 146 -26.47 7.46 -10.94
C THR A 146 -27.61 6.92 -10.07
N GLU A 147 -27.89 5.62 -10.22
CA GLU A 147 -28.98 4.94 -9.48
C GLU A 147 -28.49 4.31 -8.16
N LEU A 148 -27.24 3.85 -8.14
CA LEU A 148 -26.59 3.17 -7.03
C LEU A 148 -25.10 3.51 -7.00
N VAL A 149 -24.55 3.73 -5.80
CA VAL A 149 -23.12 3.93 -5.52
C VAL A 149 -22.69 2.94 -4.44
N LEU A 150 -21.67 2.12 -4.71
CA LEU A 150 -21.03 1.26 -3.71
C LEU A 150 -19.56 1.69 -3.57
N ALA A 151 -19.21 2.25 -2.42
CA ALA A 151 -17.88 2.81 -2.15
C ALA A 151 -17.19 2.10 -0.97
N GLY A 152 -15.87 2.04 -1.02
CA GLY A 152 -15.03 1.53 0.05
C GLY A 152 -13.94 2.53 0.43
N ALA A 153 -13.69 2.67 1.73
CA ALA A 153 -12.56 3.39 2.28
C ALA A 153 -11.68 2.43 3.08
N LEU A 154 -10.36 2.61 2.97
CA LEU A 154 -9.37 1.96 3.82
C LEU A 154 -8.32 3.00 4.21
N THR A 155 -8.10 3.15 5.51
CA THR A 155 -6.96 3.88 6.06
C THR A 155 -6.04 2.92 6.76
N VAL A 156 -4.74 3.19 6.70
CA VAL A 156 -3.71 2.48 7.44
C VAL A 156 -2.75 3.51 8.01
N ARG A 157 -2.45 3.41 9.30
CA ARG A 157 -1.53 4.24 10.06
C ARG A 157 -0.68 3.31 10.93
N THR A 158 0.59 3.61 11.06
CA THR A 158 1.49 2.89 11.95
C THR A 158 2.69 3.76 12.28
N ASP A 159 3.09 3.75 13.54
CA ASP A 159 4.36 4.32 14.00
C ASP A 159 5.42 3.23 13.86
N TRP A 160 6.70 3.58 13.71
CA TRP A 160 7.76 2.58 13.70
C TRP A 160 8.08 2.11 15.12
N LEU A 161 8.29 0.80 15.30
CA LEU A 161 8.77 0.26 16.59
C LEU A 161 10.15 0.80 16.99
N ARG A 162 10.90 1.31 15.99
CA ARG A 162 12.02 2.22 16.18
C ARG A 162 12.04 3.22 15.00
N PRO A 163 11.88 4.53 15.26
CA PRO A 163 12.08 5.58 14.27
C PRO A 163 13.40 5.50 13.51
N PHE A 164 13.45 6.18 12.38
CA PHE A 164 14.69 6.61 11.72
C PHE A 164 15.15 7.93 12.34
N ASP A 165 16.46 8.15 12.28
CA ASP A 165 17.07 9.44 12.49
C ASP A 165 17.02 10.23 11.16
N GLU A 166 16.63 11.49 11.17
CA GLU A 166 16.45 12.32 9.96
C GLU A 166 17.48 13.45 9.91
N HIS A 167 18.23 13.53 8.82
CA HIS A 167 19.26 14.55 8.61
C HIS A 167 19.32 14.94 7.13
N GLY A 168 19.25 16.25 6.84
CA GLY A 168 19.30 16.76 5.46
C GLY A 168 18.24 16.12 4.54
N GLY A 169 17.03 15.85 5.05
CA GLY A 169 15.96 15.17 4.29
C GLY A 169 16.19 13.68 3.99
N VAL A 170 17.24 13.06 4.56
CA VAL A 170 17.53 11.63 4.44
C VAL A 170 17.28 10.92 5.76
N LEU A 171 16.71 9.71 5.68
CA LEU A 171 16.33 8.85 6.81
C LEU A 171 17.34 7.71 7.00
N TYR A 172 17.97 7.68 8.17
CA TYR A 172 18.99 6.70 8.55
C TYR A 172 18.51 5.82 9.70
N ARG A 173 18.89 4.53 9.73
CA ARG A 173 18.65 3.67 10.90
C ARG A 173 19.58 2.45 10.97
N THR A 174 20.40 2.39 12.02
CA THR A 174 21.30 1.25 12.30
C THR A 174 20.68 0.26 13.30
N THR A 175 20.73 -1.04 13.02
CA THR A 175 20.18 -2.09 13.90
C THR A 175 21.01 -3.39 13.89
N ALA A 176 21.15 -4.06 15.04
CA ALA A 176 21.77 -5.39 15.13
C ALA A 176 20.90 -6.54 14.57
N LEU A 177 19.71 -6.22 14.04
CA LEU A 177 18.73 -7.18 13.53
C LEU A 177 18.84 -7.31 12.00
N LEU A 178 19.80 -8.14 11.54
CA LEU A 178 20.06 -8.34 10.11
C LEU A 178 18.97 -9.15 9.39
N ASP A 179 18.08 -9.83 10.11
CA ASP A 179 16.89 -10.52 9.57
C ASP A 179 15.82 -9.55 9.01
N ARG A 180 15.99 -8.24 9.25
CA ARG A 180 15.16 -7.17 8.70
C ARG A 180 15.37 -6.99 7.19
N VAL A 181 16.54 -7.33 6.64
CA VAL A 181 16.78 -7.34 5.19
C VAL A 181 16.92 -8.77 4.67
N GLU A 182 16.40 -9.04 3.48
CA GLU A 182 16.63 -10.28 2.74
C GLU A 182 16.70 -10.01 1.23
N VAL A 183 17.55 -10.73 0.52
CA VAL A 183 17.56 -10.74 -0.96
C VAL A 183 16.80 -11.96 -1.43
N VAL A 184 15.81 -11.74 -2.30
CA VAL A 184 14.88 -12.75 -2.83
C VAL A 184 15.25 -13.05 -4.29
N GLU A 185 15.30 -14.33 -4.64
CA GLU A 185 15.54 -14.79 -6.02
C GLU A 185 14.21 -15.03 -6.73
N ALA A 186 13.74 -14.04 -7.47
CA ALA A 186 12.44 -14.05 -8.14
C ALA A 186 12.58 -14.27 -9.66
N PRO A 187 11.49 -14.60 -10.39
CA PRO A 187 11.52 -14.76 -11.84
C PRO A 187 11.97 -13.51 -12.62
N CYS A 188 11.85 -12.33 -12.01
CA CYS A 188 12.28 -11.04 -12.56
C CYS A 188 13.69 -10.61 -12.09
N GLY A 189 14.51 -11.55 -11.63
CA GLY A 189 15.83 -11.28 -11.06
C GLY A 189 15.80 -11.14 -9.53
N ARG A 190 16.85 -10.53 -8.96
CA ARG A 190 16.95 -10.31 -7.52
C ARG A 190 16.09 -9.14 -7.07
N VAL A 191 15.46 -9.31 -5.91
CA VAL A 191 14.73 -8.24 -5.22
C VAL A 191 15.15 -8.19 -3.75
N THR A 192 15.71 -7.06 -3.34
CA THR A 192 15.97 -6.77 -1.92
C THR A 192 14.66 -6.38 -1.25
N VAL A 193 14.39 -6.97 -0.08
CA VAL A 193 13.21 -6.68 0.76
C VAL A 193 13.69 -6.23 2.14
N LEU A 194 13.34 -5.01 2.55
CA LEU A 194 13.59 -4.47 3.89
C LEU A 194 12.28 -4.34 4.69
N LYS A 195 12.26 -4.92 5.89
CA LYS A 195 11.09 -4.99 6.79
C LYS A 195 11.17 -3.88 7.84
N VAL A 196 10.48 -2.76 7.59
CA VAL A 196 10.27 -1.67 8.54
C VAL A 196 9.12 -2.06 9.47
N LEU A 197 9.42 -2.47 10.70
CA LEU A 197 8.40 -2.94 11.64
C LEU A 197 7.68 -1.81 12.36
N GLY A 198 6.35 -1.89 12.41
CA GLY A 198 5.48 -0.89 13.03
C GLY A 198 4.63 -1.36 14.20
N THR A 199 3.92 -0.40 14.80
CA THR A 199 2.86 -0.60 15.80
C THR A 199 1.64 -1.32 15.17
N GLY A 200 0.67 -1.75 16.01
CA GLY A 200 -0.54 -2.46 15.56
C GLY A 200 -0.34 -3.83 14.89
N GLY A 201 0.91 -4.29 14.69
CA GLY A 201 1.21 -5.45 13.86
C GLY A 201 1.27 -5.14 12.37
N ILE A 202 1.34 -3.86 12.00
CA ILE A 202 1.56 -3.40 10.63
C ILE A 202 3.07 -3.29 10.38
N ASP A 203 3.51 -3.74 9.21
CA ASP A 203 4.88 -3.57 8.71
C ASP A 203 4.84 -2.86 7.36
N VAL A 204 5.86 -2.05 7.05
CA VAL A 204 6.12 -1.60 5.67
C VAL A 204 7.34 -2.34 5.14
N HIS A 205 7.15 -3.07 4.04
CA HIS A 205 8.22 -3.73 3.31
C HIS A 205 8.66 -2.81 2.17
N LEU A 206 9.88 -2.27 2.21
CA LEU A 206 10.49 -1.59 1.05
C LEU A 206 11.14 -2.61 0.12
N LEU A 207 11.08 -2.37 -1.18
CA LEU A 207 11.48 -3.29 -2.25
C LEU A 207 12.40 -2.57 -3.25
N ARG A 208 13.54 -3.18 -3.59
CA ARG A 208 14.45 -2.70 -4.66
C ARG A 208 14.81 -3.86 -5.59
N GLY A 209 14.54 -3.70 -6.89
CA GLY A 209 14.89 -4.69 -7.93
C GLY A 209 16.20 -4.34 -8.65
N GLU A 210 16.70 -5.28 -9.45
CA GLU A 210 17.86 -5.03 -10.33
C GLU A 210 17.54 -3.93 -11.38
N THR A 211 18.55 -3.19 -11.81
CA THR A 211 18.37 -2.03 -12.70
C THR A 211 17.68 -2.40 -14.00
N GLY A 212 16.58 -1.71 -14.32
CA GLY A 212 15.76 -1.96 -15.52
C GLY A 212 14.64 -2.98 -15.34
N VAL A 213 14.54 -3.67 -14.19
CA VAL A 213 13.41 -4.55 -13.89
C VAL A 213 12.13 -3.71 -13.67
N PRO A 214 11.00 -4.01 -14.36
CA PRO A 214 9.76 -3.24 -14.19
C PRO A 214 9.21 -3.30 -12.77
N GLY A 215 8.85 -2.16 -12.19
CA GLY A 215 8.39 -2.08 -10.79
C GLY A 215 7.16 -2.95 -10.45
N GLY A 216 6.29 -3.23 -11.44
CA GLY A 216 5.17 -4.16 -11.28
C GLY A 216 5.59 -5.62 -11.07
N GLU A 217 6.76 -6.02 -11.59
CA GLU A 217 7.36 -7.33 -11.36
C GLU A 217 8.05 -7.37 -10.00
N VAL A 218 8.77 -6.31 -9.61
CA VAL A 218 9.37 -6.16 -8.27
C VAL A 218 8.31 -6.20 -7.17
N LEU A 219 7.17 -5.52 -7.35
CA LEU A 219 6.02 -5.62 -6.44
C LEU A 219 5.44 -7.03 -6.41
N THR A 220 5.32 -7.70 -7.55
CA THR A 220 4.85 -9.09 -7.63
C THR A 220 5.79 -10.04 -6.88
N ALA A 221 7.11 -9.87 -7.03
CA ALA A 221 8.13 -10.59 -6.28
C ALA A 221 8.01 -10.37 -4.76
N GLY A 222 7.83 -9.12 -4.33
CA GLY A 222 7.59 -8.76 -2.93
C GLY A 222 6.34 -9.43 -2.34
N VAL A 223 5.23 -9.47 -3.09
CA VAL A 223 4.00 -10.17 -2.66
C VAL A 223 4.20 -11.70 -2.57
N GLY A 224 5.01 -12.29 -3.45
CA GLY A 224 5.40 -13.70 -3.37
C GLY A 224 6.35 -14.00 -2.19
N ALA A 225 7.27 -13.10 -1.88
CA ALA A 225 8.17 -13.20 -0.72
C ALA A 225 7.38 -13.28 0.61
N LEU A 226 6.27 -12.54 0.75
CA LEU A 226 5.37 -12.64 1.90
C LEU A 226 4.79 -14.05 2.14
N ARG A 227 4.78 -14.91 1.10
CA ARG A 227 4.35 -16.31 1.18
C ARG A 227 5.51 -17.31 1.19
N ARG A 228 6.76 -16.83 1.14
CA ARG A 228 7.97 -17.66 0.88
C ARG A 228 7.84 -18.48 -0.41
N ALA A 229 7.27 -17.87 -1.47
CA ALA A 229 7.14 -18.50 -2.78
C ALA A 229 8.50 -18.64 -3.52
N TYR A 230 9.53 -17.96 -3.03
CA TYR A 230 10.85 -17.83 -3.65
C TYR A 230 11.96 -18.09 -2.61
N PRO A 231 13.16 -18.54 -3.03
CA PRO A 231 14.34 -18.53 -2.17
C PRO A 231 14.65 -17.12 -1.65
N ALA A 232 15.10 -17.02 -0.40
CA ALA A 232 15.49 -15.74 0.21
C ALA A 232 16.70 -15.93 1.13
N VAL A 233 17.69 -15.04 0.99
CA VAL A 233 18.89 -14.99 1.82
C VAL A 233 18.80 -13.79 2.78
N PRO A 234 18.61 -14.01 4.09
CA PRO A 234 18.57 -12.93 5.08
C PRO A 234 19.96 -12.31 5.35
N GLY A 235 19.98 -11.08 5.86
CA GLY A 235 21.18 -10.24 5.99
C GLY A 235 22.33 -10.84 6.80
N ASP A 236 22.04 -11.71 7.77
CA ASP A 236 23.06 -12.47 8.52
C ASP A 236 23.86 -13.40 7.59
N ARG A 237 23.19 -14.04 6.61
CA ARG A 237 23.77 -15.02 5.67
C ARG A 237 24.15 -14.46 4.29
N LEU A 238 23.84 -13.20 3.98
CA LEU A 238 24.32 -12.57 2.74
C LEU A 238 25.86 -12.59 2.63
N PRO A 239 26.44 -12.91 1.46
CA PRO A 239 27.89 -12.86 1.23
C PRO A 239 28.40 -11.42 1.16
N TYR A 240 29.71 -11.24 1.27
CA TYR A 240 30.38 -9.94 1.12
C TYR A 240 30.39 -9.45 -0.34
N GLY A 241 30.48 -8.13 -0.54
CA GLY A 241 30.33 -7.47 -1.83
C GLY A 241 28.91 -6.93 -2.02
N GLU A 242 28.37 -7.03 -3.23
CA GLU A 242 27.03 -6.56 -3.61
C GLU A 242 26.10 -7.76 -3.87
N PRO A 243 25.50 -8.38 -2.83
CA PRO A 243 24.69 -9.60 -2.98
C PRO A 243 23.28 -9.37 -3.56
N GLY A 244 22.84 -8.12 -3.70
CA GLY A 244 21.52 -7.77 -4.25
C GLY A 244 21.32 -6.26 -4.39
N PRO A 245 20.22 -5.83 -5.04
CA PRO A 245 20.00 -4.42 -5.38
C PRO A 245 20.01 -3.48 -4.18
N GLY A 246 20.88 -2.47 -4.21
CA GLY A 246 21.06 -1.52 -3.11
C GLY A 246 21.50 -2.18 -1.80
N VAL A 247 22.15 -3.35 -1.83
CA VAL A 247 22.74 -3.97 -0.64
C VAL A 247 24.23 -4.16 -0.83
N THR A 248 25.01 -3.62 0.10
CA THR A 248 26.46 -3.79 0.18
C THR A 248 26.80 -4.47 1.50
N VAL A 249 27.71 -5.43 1.48
CA VAL A 249 28.10 -6.22 2.67
C VAL A 249 29.60 -6.18 2.83
N SER A 250 30.04 -5.57 3.92
CA SER A 250 31.44 -5.18 4.14
C SER A 250 31.97 -5.67 5.50
N ARG A 251 33.29 -5.58 5.67
CA ARG A 251 33.92 -5.63 7.00
C ARG A 251 34.40 -4.22 7.35
N VAL A 252 33.77 -3.63 8.35
CA VAL A 252 34.17 -2.32 8.88
C VAL A 252 35.03 -2.46 10.12
N HIS A 253 35.97 -1.55 10.28
CA HIS A 253 36.83 -1.47 11.46
C HIS A 253 36.17 -0.54 12.49
N GLY A 254 35.65 -1.11 13.58
CA GLY A 254 34.84 -0.42 14.57
C GLY A 254 35.10 -0.86 16.00
N TRP A 255 34.45 -0.15 16.93
CA TRP A 255 34.57 -0.38 18.38
C TRP A 255 33.55 -1.40 18.92
N ASP A 256 32.36 -1.48 18.31
CA ASP A 256 31.47 -2.62 18.50
C ASP A 256 31.84 -3.76 17.53
N ARG A 257 31.79 -4.99 18.03
CA ARG A 257 32.06 -6.24 17.30
C ARG A 257 30.79 -6.86 16.73
N ARG A 258 29.61 -6.36 17.11
CA ARG A 258 28.31 -6.91 16.71
C ARG A 258 28.04 -6.59 15.23
N PRO A 259 27.67 -7.59 14.40
CA PRO A 259 27.14 -7.33 13.07
C PRO A 259 25.90 -6.42 13.13
N TYR A 260 25.77 -5.52 12.16
CA TYR A 260 24.62 -4.63 12.05
C TYR A 260 24.20 -4.39 10.60
N LEU A 261 22.92 -4.02 10.48
CA LEU A 261 22.28 -3.50 9.28
C LEU A 261 22.21 -1.97 9.43
N SER A 262 22.81 -1.25 8.49
CA SER A 262 22.55 0.18 8.25
C SER A 262 21.47 0.32 7.18
N VAL A 263 20.58 1.29 7.33
CA VAL A 263 19.53 1.59 6.35
C VAL A 263 19.57 3.06 5.99
N THR A 264 19.52 3.35 4.69
CA THR A 264 19.35 4.70 4.13
C THR A 264 18.12 4.71 3.22
N THR A 265 17.23 5.69 3.40
CA THR A 265 16.04 5.94 2.55
C THR A 265 15.67 7.42 2.67
N VAL A 266 14.70 7.91 1.92
CA VAL A 266 14.13 9.26 2.08
C VAL A 266 12.67 9.20 2.58
N PRO A 267 12.10 10.28 3.15
CA PRO A 267 10.66 10.39 3.28
C PRO A 267 10.03 10.48 1.88
N PHE A 268 8.80 9.98 1.73
CA PHE A 268 8.07 10.10 0.47
C PHE A 268 6.57 10.23 0.72
N GLU A 269 5.88 10.91 -0.19
CA GLU A 269 4.43 11.02 -0.24
C GLU A 269 3.96 10.73 -1.67
N VAL A 270 2.95 9.86 -1.82
CA VAL A 270 2.35 9.53 -3.11
C VAL A 270 0.84 9.42 -2.99
N THR A 271 0.14 10.08 -3.91
CA THR A 271 -1.31 10.00 -4.07
C THR A 271 -1.59 9.51 -5.48
N ALA A 272 -2.47 8.52 -5.63
CA ALA A 272 -2.85 8.00 -6.93
C ALA A 272 -4.36 7.79 -7.04
N HIS A 273 -4.90 8.14 -8.21
CA HIS A 273 -6.28 7.93 -8.60
C HIS A 273 -6.32 6.82 -9.66
N HIS A 274 -7.21 5.84 -9.50
CA HIS A 274 -7.41 4.74 -10.44
C HIS A 274 -8.88 4.66 -10.81
N ASP A 275 -9.19 4.76 -12.09
CA ASP A 275 -10.43 4.19 -12.61
C ASP A 275 -10.25 2.67 -12.72
N LEU A 276 -11.21 1.90 -12.20
CA LEU A 276 -11.14 0.44 -12.21
C LEU A 276 -11.71 -0.14 -13.51
N LEU A 277 -12.50 0.62 -14.27
CA LEU A 277 -13.06 0.22 -15.56
C LEU A 277 -12.00 0.26 -16.67
N ASP A 278 -11.01 1.15 -16.55
CA ASP A 278 -9.74 1.17 -17.28
C ASP A 278 -9.06 -0.22 -17.31
N HIS A 279 -9.31 -1.03 -16.27
CA HIS A 279 -8.84 -2.41 -16.11
C HIS A 279 -9.98 -3.38 -15.76
N ALA A 280 -11.20 -3.18 -16.28
CA ALA A 280 -12.42 -3.90 -15.90
C ALA A 280 -12.23 -5.43 -15.82
N GLY A 281 -11.54 -6.04 -16.79
CA GLY A 281 -11.28 -7.49 -16.83
C GLY A 281 -10.33 -8.04 -15.74
N LEU A 282 -9.60 -7.19 -15.01
CA LEU A 282 -8.87 -7.58 -13.79
C LEU A 282 -9.82 -7.67 -12.58
N PHE A 283 -10.73 -6.70 -12.47
CA PHE A 283 -11.66 -6.57 -11.34
C PHE A 283 -12.98 -7.33 -11.54
N GLY A 284 -13.17 -7.94 -12.70
CA GLY A 284 -14.36 -8.72 -13.04
C GLY A 284 -15.56 -7.87 -13.44
N LEU A 285 -15.32 -6.67 -13.98
CA LEU A 285 -16.34 -5.65 -14.26
C LEU A 285 -16.67 -5.51 -15.76
N ALA A 286 -16.04 -6.26 -16.66
CA ALA A 286 -16.13 -6.02 -18.10
C ALA A 286 -17.49 -6.43 -18.69
N ALA A 287 -18.07 -7.53 -18.20
CA ALA A 287 -19.47 -7.85 -18.46
C ALA A 287 -20.43 -6.92 -17.71
N ALA A 288 -20.03 -6.40 -16.54
CA ALA A 288 -20.91 -5.63 -15.65
C ALA A 288 -21.15 -4.17 -16.09
N THR A 289 -20.36 -3.63 -17.03
CA THR A 289 -20.53 -2.28 -17.61
C THR A 289 -21.55 -2.21 -18.76
N ASP A 290 -22.08 -3.35 -19.22
CA ASP A 290 -23.09 -3.44 -20.29
C ASP A 290 -24.47 -2.99 -19.80
N ASP A 291 -24.86 -1.73 -20.04
CA ASP A 291 -26.12 -1.15 -19.54
C ASP A 291 -27.38 -1.61 -20.32
N SER A 292 -27.21 -2.37 -21.41
CA SER A 292 -28.33 -2.91 -22.20
C SER A 292 -29.18 -3.94 -21.45
N ARG A 293 -28.68 -4.48 -20.32
CA ARG A 293 -29.34 -5.48 -19.49
C ARG A 293 -28.91 -5.39 -18.02
N GLY A 294 -29.72 -5.96 -17.14
CA GLY A 294 -29.40 -6.06 -15.71
C GLY A 294 -28.47 -7.23 -15.40
N HIS A 295 -27.39 -6.98 -14.67
CA HIS A 295 -26.43 -8.02 -14.23
C HIS A 295 -26.57 -8.41 -12.77
N PHE A 296 -27.30 -7.61 -11.98
CA PHE A 296 -27.36 -7.72 -10.51
C PHE A 296 -28.77 -8.03 -9.96
N PRO A 297 -29.45 -9.11 -10.41
CA PRO A 297 -30.80 -9.44 -9.96
C PRO A 297 -30.88 -9.77 -8.45
N GLY A 298 -29.75 -10.14 -7.82
CA GLY A 298 -29.63 -10.33 -6.38
C GLY A 298 -29.37 -9.04 -5.58
N ILE A 299 -29.14 -7.90 -6.26
CA ILE A 299 -29.07 -6.55 -5.64
C ILE A 299 -30.43 -5.85 -5.78
N SER A 300 -31.02 -5.89 -6.98
CA SER A 300 -32.33 -5.29 -7.27
C SER A 300 -33.03 -6.02 -8.42
N ARG A 301 -34.36 -6.01 -8.39
CA ARG A 301 -35.21 -6.44 -9.53
C ARG A 301 -35.20 -5.46 -10.69
N ARG A 302 -34.74 -4.22 -10.44
CA ARG A 302 -34.49 -3.23 -11.48
C ARG A 302 -33.18 -3.58 -12.19
N PRO A 303 -33.09 -3.50 -13.53
CA PRO A 303 -31.83 -3.66 -14.24
C PRO A 303 -30.76 -2.70 -13.69
N LEU A 304 -29.60 -3.24 -13.36
CA LEU A 304 -28.44 -2.50 -12.87
C LEU A 304 -27.16 -2.95 -13.60
N ALA A 305 -26.29 -1.99 -13.85
CA ALA A 305 -24.95 -2.14 -14.42
C ALA A 305 -23.98 -1.18 -13.69
N VAL A 306 -22.67 -1.38 -13.85
CA VAL A 306 -21.62 -0.57 -13.21
C VAL A 306 -21.26 0.61 -14.11
N GLY A 307 -21.83 1.79 -13.84
CA GLY A 307 -21.54 3.02 -14.60
C GLY A 307 -20.22 3.71 -14.23
N ALA A 308 -19.66 3.42 -13.05
CA ALA A 308 -18.36 3.93 -12.59
C ALA A 308 -17.81 3.05 -11.47
N ALA A 309 -16.49 2.90 -11.41
CA ALA A 309 -15.79 2.29 -10.28
C ALA A 309 -14.38 2.89 -10.16
N GLY A 310 -14.02 3.42 -8.99
CA GLY A 310 -12.76 4.14 -8.82
C GLY A 310 -12.17 4.02 -7.42
N GLN A 311 -10.86 4.19 -7.31
CA GLN A 311 -10.13 4.26 -6.05
C GLN A 311 -9.22 5.49 -6.02
N THR A 312 -9.02 6.06 -4.83
CA THR A 312 -7.91 6.96 -4.53
C THR A 312 -7.21 6.44 -3.29
N VAL A 313 -5.89 6.39 -3.33
CA VAL A 313 -5.07 6.05 -2.15
C VAL A 313 -4.00 7.11 -1.99
N THR A 314 -3.75 7.47 -0.74
CA THR A 314 -2.72 8.41 -0.30
C THR A 314 -1.80 7.66 0.67
N ALA A 315 -0.50 7.68 0.40
CA ALA A 315 0.53 7.08 1.25
C ALA A 315 1.60 8.11 1.57
N ALA A 316 2.17 8.05 2.79
CA ALA A 316 3.43 8.72 3.05
C ALA A 316 4.25 7.99 4.12
N PHE A 317 5.56 8.00 3.94
CA PHE A 317 6.56 7.39 4.79
C PHE A 317 7.46 8.49 5.35
N SER A 318 7.69 8.52 6.67
CA SER A 318 8.57 9.50 7.31
C SER A 318 9.42 8.87 8.42
N ALA A 319 10.27 9.67 9.07
CA ALA A 319 11.17 9.23 10.13
C ALA A 319 10.48 8.44 11.26
N LEU A 320 9.23 8.78 11.60
CA LEU A 320 8.59 8.30 12.82
C LEU A 320 7.55 7.20 12.56
N GLY A 321 7.01 7.15 11.35
CA GLY A 321 5.94 6.26 10.98
C GLY A 321 5.41 6.52 9.58
N TYR A 322 4.19 6.04 9.35
CA TYR A 322 3.37 6.32 8.19
C TYR A 322 2.43 7.50 8.54
N ARG A 323 3.06 8.69 8.73
CA ARG A 323 2.56 9.99 9.29
C ARG A 323 2.16 10.01 10.79
N SER A 324 2.57 10.96 11.65
CA SER A 324 3.58 12.06 11.59
C SER A 324 3.91 12.64 13.01
N ALA A 325 4.79 13.67 13.10
CA ALA A 325 5.23 14.48 14.27
C ALA A 325 6.39 13.93 15.17
N ALA A 326 7.31 14.80 15.64
CA ALA A 326 8.77 14.54 15.66
C ALA A 326 9.61 14.95 16.92
N VAL A 327 10.96 14.88 16.79
CA VAL A 327 12.10 15.22 17.72
C VAL A 327 12.24 14.33 18.99
N THR A 328 13.39 14.05 19.64
CA THR A 328 14.83 14.47 19.63
C THR A 328 15.73 13.23 20.06
N ALA A 329 17.06 13.17 20.33
CA ALA A 329 18.18 14.08 20.67
C ALA A 329 19.59 13.48 20.30
N ILE A 330 20.69 13.83 21.02
CA ILE A 330 22.12 13.62 20.63
C ILE A 330 22.94 12.81 21.67
N SER A 331 23.90 11.98 21.21
CA SER A 331 25.20 11.66 21.87
C SER A 331 26.17 11.06 20.82
N GLY A 332 27.51 10.98 20.97
CA GLY A 332 28.44 11.43 22.01
C GLY A 332 29.77 10.65 21.90
N ILE A 333 30.92 11.31 21.71
CA ILE A 333 32.21 10.66 21.40
C ILE A 333 33.00 10.33 22.68
N ALA A 334 33.70 9.18 22.71
CA ALA A 334 34.69 8.81 23.72
C ALA A 334 35.90 8.12 23.08
N GLY A 335 37.11 8.29 23.63
CA GLY A 335 38.36 7.74 23.04
C GLY A 335 38.46 6.20 23.10
N GLY A 336 39.19 5.59 22.17
CA GLY A 336 39.25 4.14 21.98
C GLY A 336 40.66 3.53 21.87
N VAL A 337 40.70 2.21 21.63
CA VAL A 337 41.93 1.42 21.38
C VAL A 337 41.63 0.31 20.36
N ALA A 338 42.54 0.09 19.41
CA ALA A 338 42.62 -1.02 18.44
C ALA A 338 41.41 -1.27 17.50
N PRO A 339 41.60 -1.29 16.17
CA PRO A 339 40.51 -1.59 15.23
C PRO A 339 40.09 -3.06 15.29
N SER A 340 38.79 -3.32 15.40
CA SER A 340 38.21 -4.68 15.33
C SER A 340 37.22 -4.78 14.17
N THR A 341 37.09 -5.94 13.52
CA THR A 341 36.20 -6.08 12.34
C THR A 341 34.81 -6.60 12.71
N ALA A 342 33.79 -5.89 12.23
CA ALA A 342 32.38 -6.30 12.29
C ALA A 342 31.81 -6.47 10.87
N LYS A 343 30.79 -7.33 10.70
CA LYS A 343 30.03 -7.44 9.44
C LYS A 343 28.99 -6.32 9.39
N GLN A 344 29.18 -5.36 8.50
CA GLN A 344 28.18 -4.36 8.17
C GLN A 344 27.40 -4.84 6.94
N VAL A 345 26.08 -4.63 6.98
CA VAL A 345 25.19 -4.75 5.83
C VAL A 345 24.56 -3.38 5.63
N ASP A 346 24.84 -2.73 4.52
CA ASP A 346 24.22 -1.47 4.13
C ASP A 346 23.06 -1.78 3.19
N ALA A 347 21.90 -1.17 3.42
CA ALA A 347 20.71 -1.35 2.61
C ALA A 347 20.08 0.01 2.24
N GLU A 348 20.22 0.39 0.98
CA GLU A 348 19.84 1.69 0.44
C GLU A 348 18.55 1.59 -0.38
N PHE A 349 17.55 2.42 -0.05
CA PHE A 349 16.26 2.51 -0.73
C PHE A 349 16.05 3.94 -1.24
N THR A 350 16.68 4.21 -2.39
CA THR A 350 16.76 5.49 -3.09
C THR A 350 16.42 5.28 -4.57
N GLY A 351 15.93 6.33 -5.23
CA GLY A 351 15.41 6.23 -6.60
C GLY A 351 14.18 5.33 -6.67
N SER A 352 14.00 4.63 -7.79
CA SER A 352 12.84 3.79 -8.05
C SER A 352 12.73 2.59 -7.08
N ILE A 353 11.81 2.69 -6.11
CA ILE A 353 11.55 1.65 -5.10
C ILE A 353 10.06 1.31 -5.00
N GLY A 354 9.77 0.07 -4.62
CA GLY A 354 8.43 -0.39 -4.28
C GLY A 354 8.19 -0.39 -2.78
N PHE A 355 6.93 -0.32 -2.36
CA PHE A 355 6.55 -0.57 -0.97
C PHE A 355 5.27 -1.41 -0.86
N LEU A 356 5.19 -2.22 0.19
CA LEU A 356 4.00 -2.97 0.60
C LEU A 356 3.71 -2.67 2.06
N THR A 357 2.51 -2.19 2.38
CA THR A 357 2.01 -2.09 3.76
C THR A 357 1.29 -3.40 4.10
N VAL A 358 1.75 -4.12 5.11
CA VAL A 358 1.39 -5.53 5.36
C VAL A 358 0.99 -5.75 6.81
N HIS A 359 -0.12 -6.46 7.05
CA HIS A 359 -0.41 -6.97 8.38
C HIS A 359 0.43 -8.24 8.68
N ARG A 360 1.43 -8.08 9.56
CA ARG A 360 2.53 -9.00 9.87
C ARG A 360 2.15 -10.46 10.03
N THR A 361 1.10 -10.75 10.79
CA THR A 361 0.71 -12.12 11.15
C THR A 361 -0.07 -12.82 10.03
N SER A 362 -0.93 -12.09 9.33
CA SER A 362 -1.76 -12.65 8.25
C SER A 362 -1.08 -12.68 6.88
N ARG A 363 -0.05 -11.84 6.69
CA ARG A 363 0.58 -11.55 5.38
C ARG A 363 -0.41 -10.98 4.34
N LEU A 364 -1.49 -10.34 4.82
CA LEU A 364 -2.38 -9.53 4.00
C LEU A 364 -1.67 -8.23 3.61
N VAL A 365 -1.58 -7.97 2.31
CA VAL A 365 -1.18 -6.66 1.80
C VAL A 365 -2.39 -5.73 1.88
N LEU A 366 -2.20 -4.61 2.57
CA LEU A 366 -3.21 -3.56 2.73
C LEU A 366 -3.08 -2.54 1.59
N ASN A 367 -1.87 -2.00 1.40
CA ASN A 367 -1.51 -1.09 0.32
C ASN A 367 -0.26 -1.62 -0.40
N ALA A 368 -0.16 -1.34 -1.69
CA ALA A 368 1.04 -1.53 -2.50
C ALA A 368 1.29 -0.26 -3.33
N GLY A 369 2.55 0.08 -3.55
CA GLY A 369 2.90 1.26 -4.33
C GLY A 369 4.36 1.30 -4.78
N TRP A 370 4.67 2.33 -5.55
CA TRP A 370 5.97 2.57 -6.16
C TRP A 370 6.24 4.07 -6.20
N VAL A 371 7.46 4.47 -5.88
CA VAL A 371 7.90 5.86 -5.83
C VAL A 371 9.32 6.00 -6.38
N ASN A 372 9.63 7.18 -6.87
CA ASN A 372 10.99 7.62 -7.12
C ASN A 372 11.48 8.35 -5.86
N ALA A 373 12.07 7.60 -4.93
CA ALA A 373 12.59 8.06 -3.65
C ALA A 373 13.87 8.88 -3.84
N ARG A 374 13.73 10.09 -4.39
CA ARG A 374 14.83 11.02 -4.68
C ARG A 374 15.47 11.51 -3.39
N LEU A 375 16.80 11.53 -3.36
CA LEU A 375 17.54 12.37 -2.42
C LEU A 375 17.17 13.84 -2.66
N PRO A 376 17.13 14.68 -1.61
CA PRO A 376 17.04 16.12 -1.81
C PRO A 376 18.27 16.62 -2.59
N GLU A 377 18.09 17.70 -3.33
CA GLU A 377 19.20 18.37 -4.01
C GLU A 377 20.13 18.98 -2.95
N GLU A 378 21.44 18.86 -3.14
CA GLU A 378 22.40 19.50 -2.25
C GLU A 378 22.38 21.01 -2.53
N ASP A 379 21.67 21.76 -1.68
CA ASP A 379 21.79 23.22 -1.62
C ASP A 379 23.21 23.59 -1.17
N TRP A 380 24.13 23.62 -2.14
CA TRP A 380 25.48 24.19 -2.01
C TRP A 380 25.38 25.73 -1.97
N ASP A 381 24.67 26.25 -0.96
CA ASP A 381 24.79 27.64 -0.53
C ASP A 381 26.26 27.86 -0.17
N GLY A 382 26.92 28.70 -0.99
CA GLY A 382 28.37 28.84 -0.96
C GLY A 382 28.86 29.33 0.39
N TRP A 383 29.83 28.61 0.96
CA TRP A 383 30.70 29.18 1.99
C TRP A 383 31.63 30.20 1.32
N ASP A 384 31.10 31.39 1.04
CA ASP A 384 31.90 32.56 0.69
C ASP A 384 32.90 32.81 1.83
N GLU A 385 34.20 32.62 1.54
CA GLU A 385 35.32 32.85 2.46
C GLU A 385 35.45 34.36 2.78
N SER A 386 34.52 34.84 3.60
CA SER A 386 34.22 36.25 3.82
C SER A 386 35.02 36.84 5.00
N GLY A 387 36.35 36.74 4.88
CA GLY A 387 37.30 37.65 5.52
C GLY A 387 37.75 37.29 6.93
N ASP A 388 38.90 36.64 7.02
CA ASP A 388 39.76 36.71 8.20
C ASP A 388 41.23 36.92 7.77
N ASP A 389 41.53 38.13 7.29
CA ASP A 389 42.90 38.59 6.99
C ASP A 389 43.14 39.97 7.63
N ALA A 390 43.06 39.98 8.97
CA ALA A 390 43.04 41.18 9.81
C ALA A 390 44.38 41.52 10.48
N GLY A 391 45.47 41.53 9.68
CA GLY A 391 46.64 42.37 9.93
C GLY A 391 47.79 41.82 10.79
N GLY A 392 49.01 42.02 10.30
CA GLY A 392 50.28 41.87 11.03
C GLY A 392 51.38 42.62 10.30
N ALA A 393 52.04 43.59 10.95
CA ALA A 393 52.89 44.57 10.29
C ALA A 393 54.40 44.36 10.52
N ALA A 394 55.20 44.77 9.53
CA ALA A 394 56.61 45.14 9.65
C ALA A 394 56.97 46.17 8.57
#